data_AF-A0A0Q5QHX3-F1
#
_entry.id   AF-A0A0Q5QHX3-F1
#
_cell.length_a   1.000
_cell.length_b   1.000
_cell.length_c   1.000
_cell.angle_alpha   90.00
_cell.angle_beta   90.00
_cell.angle_gamma   90.00
#
_symmetry.space_group_name_H-M   'P 1'
#
loop_
_entity.id
_entity.type
_entity.pdbx_description
1 polymer ?
#
loop_
_entity_poly.entity_id
_entity_poly.type
_entity_poly.pdbx_seq_one_letter_code
_entity_poly.pdbx_strand_id
1 'polypeptide(L)' 'MELSAEFKKRIGPDLKKSELCLELGIARITLTRWMKTDLHNFRHLDVIEKVTKVLDLTQEEIFAKEKKVRKAKVQS' A
#
# COMPACT_ATOMS: atom_id res chain seq x y z
N MET A 1 -10.11 -5.79 0.01
CA MET A 1 -9.26 -4.58 0.00
C MET A 1 -7.82 -5.04 0.02
N GLU A 2 -7.05 -4.73 -1.01
CA GLU A 2 -5.67 -5.19 -1.20
C GLU A 2 -4.76 -3.98 -1.43
N LEU A 3 -3.45 -4.13 -1.22
CA LEU A 3 -2.47 -3.11 -1.64
C LEU A 3 -2.45 -3.01 -3.16
N SER A 4 -2.40 -1.79 -3.68
CA SER A 4 -2.36 -1.57 -5.11
C SER A 4 -1.06 -2.10 -5.74
N ALA A 5 -1.11 -2.37 -7.04
CA ALA A 5 0.09 -2.70 -7.80
C ALA A 5 1.09 -1.54 -7.83
N GLU A 6 0.60 -0.30 -7.81
CA GLU A 6 1.40 0.93 -7.75
C GLU A 6 2.24 0.98 -6.47
N PHE A 7 1.61 0.73 -5.33
CA PHE A 7 2.26 0.63 -4.03
C PHE A 7 3.36 -0.42 -4.04
N LYS A 8 3.04 -1.64 -4.51
CA LYS A 8 4.01 -2.75 -4.60
C LYS A 8 5.18 -2.42 -5.53
N LYS A 9 4.96 -1.63 -6.58
CA LYS A 9 6.00 -1.19 -7.53
C LYS A 9 6.88 -0.10 -6.90
N ARG A 10 6.30 0.90 -6.25
CA ARG A 10 7.02 2.00 -5.58
C ARG A 10 7.81 1.55 -4.36
N ILE A 11 7.28 0.61 -3.59
CA ILE A 11 7.99 -0.01 -2.46
C ILE A 11 8.96 -1.10 -2.92
N GLY A 12 8.84 -1.60 -4.15
CA GLY A 12 9.75 -2.58 -4.77
C GLY A 12 11.24 -2.34 -4.46
N PRO A 13 11.79 -1.12 -4.70
CA PRO A 13 13.18 -0.79 -4.41
C PRO A 13 13.54 -0.97 -2.93
N ASP A 14 14.68 -1.62 -2.69
CA ASP A 14 15.18 -1.98 -1.35
C ASP A 14 15.35 -0.78 -0.42
N LEU A 15 15.73 0.36 -1.01
CA LEU A 15 15.92 1.63 -0.32
C LEU A 15 14.60 2.16 0.26
N LYS A 16 13.50 2.12 -0.50
CA LYS A 16 12.18 2.58 -0.02
C LYS A 16 11.59 1.65 1.03
N LYS A 17 11.84 0.34 0.95
CA LYS A 17 11.50 -0.60 2.04
C LYS A 17 12.23 -0.27 3.32
N SER A 18 13.53 0.00 3.24
CA SER A 18 14.34 0.32 4.41
C SER A 18 13.93 1.65 5.02
N GLU A 19 13.74 2.69 4.21
CA GLU A 19 13.24 4.00 4.62
C GLU A 19 11.86 3.89 5.30
N LEU A 20 10.94 3.11 4.72
CA LEU A 20 9.63 2.90 5.32
C LEU A 20 9.71 2.11 6.64
N CYS A 21 10.56 1.09 6.73
CA CYS A 21 10.77 0.35 7.98
C CYS A 21 11.30 1.26 9.10
N LEU A 22 12.21 2.18 8.76
CA LEU A 22 12.78 3.15 9.71
C LEU A 22 11.71 4.15 10.18
N GLU A 23 10.94 4.75 9.27
CA GLU A 23 9.87 5.69 9.63
C GLU A 23 8.76 5.04 10.47
N LEU A 24 8.41 3.78 10.16
CA LEU A 24 7.42 3.02 10.92
C LEU A 24 7.98 2.44 12.23
N GLY A 25 9.30 2.45 12.43
CA GLY A 25 9.95 1.83 13.59
C GLY A 25 9.76 0.31 13.66
N ILE A 26 9.58 -0.35 12.51
CA ILE A 26 9.33 -1.79 12.44
C ILE A 26 10.44 -2.54 11.71
N ALA A 27 10.59 -3.82 12.03
CA ALA A 27 11.47 -4.71 11.29
C ALA A 27 10.94 -5.01 9.88
N ARG A 28 11.85 -5.28 8.94
CA ARG A 28 11.54 -5.64 7.56
C ARG A 28 10.62 -6.87 7.43
N ILE A 29 10.77 -7.83 8.35
CA ILE A 29 9.92 -9.02 8.41
C ILE A 29 8.48 -8.67 8.81
N THR A 30 8.30 -7.68 9.69
CA THR A 30 7.00 -7.16 10.10
C THR A 30 6.30 -6.47 8.93
N LEU A 31 7.02 -5.60 8.21
CA LEU A 31 6.50 -4.97 7.00
C LEU A 31 6.08 -6.00 5.94
N THR A 32 6.91 -7.03 5.73
CA THR A 32 6.60 -8.12 4.80
C THR A 32 5.35 -8.91 5.21
N ARG A 33 5.18 -9.16 6.52
CA ARG A 33 3.98 -9.80 7.08
C ARG A 33 2.75 -8.92 6.86
N TRP A 34 2.83 -7.62 7.13
CA TRP A 34 1.73 -6.68 6.91
C TRP A 34 1.29 -6.66 5.45
N MET A 35 2.25 -6.64 4.52
CA MET A 35 1.96 -6.66 3.07
C MET A 35 1.31 -7.97 2.58
N LYS A 36 1.49 -9.10 3.29
CA LYS A 36 0.99 -10.42 2.89
C LYS A 36 -0.30 -10.83 3.59
N THR A 37 -0.40 -10.61 4.89
CA THR A 37 -1.44 -11.21 5.73
C THR A 37 -2.18 -10.20 6.59
N ASP A 38 -1.61 -9.02 6.85
CA ASP A 38 -2.16 -8.09 7.84
C ASP A 38 -2.20 -6.64 7.33
N LEU A 39 -3.17 -6.39 6.46
CA LEU A 39 -3.43 -5.06 5.90
C LEU A 39 -4.12 -4.12 6.89
N HIS A 40 -4.57 -4.62 8.04
CA HIS A 40 -5.24 -3.79 9.05
C HIS A 40 -4.28 -2.77 9.64
N ASN A 41 -3.03 -3.16 9.83
CA ASN A 41 -1.96 -2.26 10.29
C ASN A 41 -1.73 -1.07 9.34
N PHE A 42 -1.94 -1.24 8.03
CA PHE A 42 -1.84 -0.15 7.07
C PHE A 42 -2.98 0.87 7.16
N ARG A 43 -4.08 0.56 7.85
CA ARG A 43 -5.24 1.46 7.99
C ARG A 43 -5.10 2.49 9.10
N HIS A 44 -4.09 2.37 9.95
CA HIS A 44 -3.83 3.39 10.96
C HIS A 44 -3.38 4.68 10.27
N LEU A 45 -4.01 5.80 10.63
CA LEU A 45 -3.69 7.12 10.07
C LEU A 45 -2.19 7.42 10.14
N ASP A 46 -1.54 7.15 11.28
CA ASP A 46 -0.08 7.31 11.45
C ASP A 46 0.73 6.51 10.40
N VAL A 47 0.31 5.29 10.09
CA VAL A 47 0.96 4.45 9.09
C VAL A 47 0.71 4.99 7.69
N ILE A 48 -0.51 5.44 7.39
CA ILE A 48 -0.84 6.05 6.11
C ILE A 48 -0.02 7.32 5.89
N GLU A 49 0.08 8.21 6.87
CA GLU A 49 0.89 9.43 6.79
C GLU A 49 2.37 9.14 6.54
N LYS A 50 2.93 8.15 7.23
CA LYS A 50 4.33 7.73 7.00
C LYS A 50 4.54 7.12 5.62
N VAL A 51 3.61 6.27 5.19
CA VAL A 51 3.68 5.64 3.87
C VAL A 51 3.56 6.66 2.73
N THR A 52 2.61 7.58 2.83
CA THR A 52 2.39 8.65 1.84
C THR A 52 3.63 9.53 1.74
N LYS A 53 4.25 9.89 2.87
CA LYS A 53 5.51 10.65 2.93
C LYS A 53 6.70 9.93 2.28
N VAL A 54 6.85 8.62 2.50
CA VAL A 54 8.00 7.85 1.97
C VAL A 54 7.82 7.52 0.49
N LEU A 55 6.62 7.13 0.07
CA LEU A 55 6.37 6.64 -1.29
C LEU A 55 5.86 7.72 -2.24
N ASP A 56 5.51 8.90 -1.73
CA ASP A 56 4.86 9.98 -2.49
C ASP A 56 3.61 9.46 -3.21
N LEU A 57 2.78 8.76 -2.45
CA LEU A 57 1.52 8.16 -2.92
C LEU A 57 0.37 8.70 -2.08
N THR A 58 -0.82 8.75 -2.66
CA THR A 58 -2.05 9.05 -1.91
C THR A 58 -2.62 7.80 -1.25
N GLN A 59 -3.48 7.96 -0.23
CA GLN A 59 -4.20 6.84 0.40
C GLN A 59 -4.95 5.99 -0.64
N GLU A 60 -5.56 6.63 -1.63
CA GLU A 60 -6.29 5.96 -2.71
C GLU A 60 -5.39 5.18 -3.67
N GLU A 61 -4.11 5.55 -3.78
CA GLU A 61 -3.12 4.82 -4.56
C GLU A 61 -2.43 3.73 -3.74
N ILE A 62 -2.35 3.87 -2.42
CA ILE A 62 -1.80 2.82 -1.53
C ILE A 62 -2.73 1.59 -1.55
N PHE A 63 -4.03 1.83 -1.41
CA PHE A 63 -5.04 0.77 -1.43
C PHE A 63 -5.61 0.62 -2.84
N ALA A 64 -5.68 -0.60 -3.36
CA ALA A 64 -6.44 -0.84 -4.58
C ALA A 64 -7.91 -0.48 -4.30
N LYS A 65 -8.42 0.58 -4.95
CA LYS A 65 -9.86 0.71 -5.15
C LYS A 65 -10.32 -0.62 -5.73
N GLU A 66 -11.24 -1.30 -5.05
CA GLU A 66 -11.94 -2.44 -5.63
C GLU A 66 -12.33 -2.02 -7.04
N LYS A 67 -11.77 -2.69 -8.05
CA LYS A 67 -12.17 -2.48 -9.43
C LYS A 67 -13.69 -2.66 -9.42
N LYS A 68 -14.45 -1.56 -9.42
CA LYS A 68 -15.82 -1.59 -9.91
C LYS A 68 -15.67 -2.14 -11.30
N VAL A 69 -16.00 -3.42 -11.45
CA VAL A 69 -16.09 -4.08 -12.73
C VAL A 69 -17.04 -3.19 -13.53
N ARG A 70 -16.49 -2.38 -14.43
CA ARG A 70 -17.26 -1.78 -15.50
C ARG A 70 -17.71 -2.95 -16.37
N LYS A 71 -18.83 -3.58 -16.02
CA LYS A 71 -19.65 -4.23 -17.04
C LYS A 71 -20.43 -3.11 -17.71
N ALA A 72 -19.74 -2.36 -18.57
CA ALA A 72 -20.39 -1.78 -19.71
C ALA A 72 -20.89 -2.95 -20.55
N LYS A 73 -22.18 -3.27 -20.41
CA LYS A 73 -22.91 -4.08 -21.39
C LYS A 73 -24.17 -3.31 -21.75
N VAL A 74 -23.98 -2.20 -22.46
CA VAL A 74 -24.98 -1.71 -23.40
C VAL A 74 -24.95 -2.73 -24.55
N GLN A 75 -25.89 -3.66 -24.55
CA GLN A 75 -26.30 -4.37 -25.75
C GLN A 75 -27.45 -3.55 -26.34
N SER A 76 -27.19 -2.96 -27.50
CA SER A 76 -28.21 -2.58 -28.48
C SER A 76 -28.82 -3.82 -29.14
#